data_AF-A0A150SQE9-F1
#
_entry.id   AF-A0A150SQE9-F1
#
_cell.length_a   1.000
_cell.length_b   1.000
_cell.length_c   1.000
_cell.angle_alpha   90.00
_cell.angle_beta   90.00
_cell.angle_gamma   90.00
#
_symmetry.space_group_name_H-M   'P 1'
#
loop_
_entity.id
_entity.type
_entity.pdbx_description
1 polymer ?
#
loop_
_entity_poly.entity_id
_entity_poly.type
_entity_poly.pdbx_seq_one_letter_code
_entity_poly.pdbx_strand_id
1 'polypeptide(L)'
;MRTITSVIALLGAAALVGCSSDTGTETPGDETPGDEMLEPPAQGTGVQYRMNSTIEPGTEVERCQLFVAPPEGLNVNREQVRFSSGSHHVLLYATPYTEIPATTRDGTPIDATQVHDCSQGPQAYWEVNGVVAGSQSPDGNSFLGDLPEGVALKVAPGTVLLMNTHYLNSSAKPLETDARINLYTIADDEVKTEAGMLFHYNPFISVPARGTSSSQMRCTTDNDISVVRIQSHMHRRGVGYVARKVDADGKTTELYAHDRWEGVPSQEFTPFLEVKAGEALEYRCDFKNTEDRNIAQGLTTKDEMCMLIGPYFPRSKAYENCENEAGFFTPTWTGSGTSTCAEAVSCINSTPNGDDAAFYGCVVNTCANVGPQISELISCQINGGYGACDEDCSQDAEACSTCIATACGAAMEACEVATCD
;
A
#
# COMPACT_ATOMS: atom_id res chain seq x y z
N MET A 1 -20.85 -26.33 3.32
CA MET A 1 -21.16 -27.51 2.48
C MET A 1 -22.41 -27.23 1.65
N ARG A 2 -22.25 -26.59 0.48
CA ARG A 2 -23.34 -26.43 -0.51
C ARG A 2 -22.74 -26.50 -1.91
N THR A 3 -23.32 -27.42 -2.66
CA THR A 3 -22.99 -27.94 -3.99
C THR A 3 -23.17 -26.89 -5.09
N ILE A 4 -22.16 -26.77 -5.95
CA ILE A 4 -22.16 -26.02 -7.20
C ILE A 4 -22.78 -26.91 -8.28
N THR A 5 -23.83 -26.40 -8.95
CA THR A 5 -24.40 -27.02 -10.15
C THR A 5 -23.77 -26.35 -11.37
N SER A 6 -22.95 -27.11 -12.10
CA SER A 6 -22.38 -26.74 -13.39
C SER A 6 -23.45 -26.62 -14.47
N VAL A 7 -23.36 -25.58 -15.29
CA VAL A 7 -24.05 -25.53 -16.59
C VAL A 7 -23.00 -25.46 -17.69
N ILE A 8 -23.01 -26.51 -18.50
CA ILE A 8 -22.26 -26.70 -19.74
C ILE A 8 -22.92 -25.84 -20.83
N ALA A 9 -22.12 -25.09 -21.58
CA ALA A 9 -22.49 -24.60 -22.90
C ALA A 9 -21.37 -24.92 -23.89
N LEU A 10 -21.68 -25.80 -24.84
CA LEU A 10 -20.83 -26.20 -25.95
C LEU A 10 -21.22 -25.43 -27.23
N LEU A 11 -20.20 -25.23 -28.07
CA LEU A 11 -20.19 -25.14 -29.53
C LEU A 11 -20.49 -23.80 -30.22
N GLY A 12 -19.45 -23.32 -30.90
CA GLY A 12 -19.52 -22.40 -32.03
C GLY A 12 -18.14 -22.30 -32.72
N ALA A 13 -17.71 -23.37 -33.38
CA ALA A 13 -16.49 -23.38 -34.20
C ALA A 13 -16.74 -22.64 -35.52
N ALA A 14 -15.85 -21.69 -35.86
CA ALA A 14 -15.66 -21.21 -37.22
C ALA A 14 -14.18 -21.34 -37.56
N ALA A 15 -13.91 -22.22 -38.52
CA ALA A 15 -12.59 -22.42 -39.10
C ALA A 15 -12.25 -21.26 -40.05
N LEU A 16 -11.03 -20.75 -39.96
CA LEU A 16 -10.35 -20.10 -41.08
C LEU A 16 -8.99 -20.73 -41.25
N VAL A 17 -8.84 -21.38 -42.41
CA VAL A 17 -7.61 -21.93 -42.95
C VAL A 17 -6.77 -20.77 -43.47
N GLY A 18 -5.52 -20.69 -43.03
CA GLY A 18 -4.51 -19.79 -43.56
C GLY A 18 -3.13 -20.42 -43.47
N CYS A 19 -2.81 -21.29 -44.42
CA CYS A 19 -1.44 -21.75 -44.64
C CYS A 19 -0.62 -20.60 -45.24
N SER A 20 0.44 -20.18 -44.56
CA SER A 20 1.64 -19.69 -45.26
C SER A 20 2.86 -20.23 -44.52
N SER A 21 3.51 -21.17 -45.17
CA SER A 21 4.84 -21.65 -44.81
C SER A 21 5.82 -20.53 -45.12
N ASP A 22 6.59 -20.09 -44.13
CA ASP A 22 7.89 -19.49 -44.42
C ASP A 22 8.95 -20.16 -43.54
N THR A 23 9.94 -20.70 -44.23
CA THR A 23 11.02 -21.52 -43.69
C THR A 23 12.25 -20.66 -43.48
N GLY A 24 12.70 -20.55 -42.23
CA GLY A 24 14.07 -20.23 -41.88
C GLY A 24 14.38 -18.73 -41.82
N THR A 25 14.64 -18.24 -40.61
CA THR A 25 16.00 -18.19 -40.04
C THR A 25 15.87 -17.84 -38.57
N GLU A 26 16.48 -18.65 -37.69
CA GLU A 26 16.71 -18.28 -36.29
C GLU A 26 17.60 -17.04 -36.26
N THR A 27 17.00 -15.89 -36.00
CA THR A 27 17.75 -14.71 -35.58
C THR A 27 18.18 -14.95 -34.12
N PRO A 28 19.46 -14.79 -33.77
CA PRO A 28 19.89 -14.84 -32.38
C PRO A 28 19.06 -13.86 -31.56
N GLY A 29 18.60 -14.32 -30.39
CA GLY A 29 17.69 -13.61 -29.51
C GLY A 29 18.11 -12.15 -29.33
N ASP A 30 17.18 -11.26 -29.68
CA ASP A 30 17.22 -9.87 -29.28
C ASP A 30 17.02 -9.88 -27.76
N GLU A 31 18.12 -9.91 -27.00
CA GLU A 31 18.10 -9.77 -25.55
C GLU A 31 17.43 -8.45 -25.24
N THR A 32 16.19 -8.51 -24.77
CA THR A 32 15.50 -7.31 -24.32
C THR A 32 16.25 -6.90 -23.06
N PRO A 33 16.70 -5.63 -22.91
CA PRO A 33 17.49 -5.18 -21.74
C PRO A 33 16.85 -5.38 -20.35
N GLY A 34 15.66 -5.99 -20.28
CA GLY A 34 14.93 -6.35 -19.06
C GLY A 34 15.12 -7.81 -18.60
N ASP A 35 15.89 -8.64 -19.28
CA ASP A 35 16.09 -10.06 -18.91
C ASP A 35 17.36 -10.32 -18.07
N GLU A 36 18.28 -9.36 -17.95
CA GLU A 36 19.45 -9.50 -17.07
C GLU A 36 19.04 -9.32 -15.60
N MET A 37 18.98 -10.44 -14.88
CA MET A 37 18.62 -10.48 -13.46
C MET A 37 19.78 -10.04 -12.56
N LEU A 38 19.46 -9.58 -11.35
CA LEU A 38 20.48 -9.18 -10.37
C LEU A 38 21.35 -10.38 -9.94
N GLU A 39 22.66 -10.19 -10.02
CA GLU A 39 23.62 -10.99 -9.27
C GLU A 39 23.50 -10.66 -7.77
N PRO A 40 23.72 -11.64 -6.86
CA PRO A 40 23.68 -11.38 -5.44
C PRO A 40 24.76 -10.38 -5.01
N PRO A 41 24.55 -9.61 -3.92
CA PRO A 41 25.60 -8.77 -3.34
C PRO A 41 26.84 -9.60 -3.01
N ALA A 42 28.01 -8.95 -3.04
CA ALA A 42 29.24 -9.59 -2.60
C ALA A 42 29.11 -10.06 -1.14
N GLN A 43 29.83 -11.12 -0.78
CA GLN A 43 29.77 -11.67 0.57
C GLN A 43 30.09 -10.56 1.61
N GLY A 44 29.18 -10.39 2.57
CA GLY A 44 29.31 -9.40 3.64
C GLY A 44 28.88 -7.98 3.28
N THR A 45 28.40 -7.72 2.06
CA THR A 45 27.91 -6.39 1.65
C THR A 45 26.38 -6.32 1.49
N GLY A 46 25.68 -7.41 1.78
CA GLY A 46 24.23 -7.49 1.61
C GLY A 46 23.70 -8.92 1.50
N VAL A 47 22.40 -9.02 1.21
CA VAL A 47 21.66 -10.27 1.03
C VAL A 47 20.78 -10.17 -0.22
N GLN A 48 20.62 -11.27 -0.95
CA GLN A 48 19.63 -11.38 -2.01
C GLN A 48 18.49 -12.30 -1.58
N TYR A 49 17.25 -11.84 -1.76
CA TYR A 49 16.06 -12.68 -1.73
C TYR A 49 15.58 -12.93 -3.15
N ARG A 50 15.14 -14.14 -3.43
CA ARG A 50 14.70 -14.55 -4.77
C ARG A 50 13.45 -15.43 -4.68
N MET A 51 12.49 -15.17 -5.57
CA MET A 51 11.31 -16.01 -5.74
C MET A 51 11.12 -16.34 -7.22
N ASN A 52 10.94 -17.63 -7.50
CA ASN A 52 10.59 -18.14 -8.82
C ASN A 52 9.21 -18.78 -8.78
N SER A 53 8.39 -18.52 -9.78
CA SER A 53 7.06 -19.11 -9.89
C SER A 53 6.68 -19.36 -11.34
N THR A 54 5.69 -20.21 -11.55
CA THR A 54 4.99 -20.35 -12.82
C THR A 54 3.60 -19.73 -12.69
N ILE A 55 3.21 -18.92 -13.67
CA ILE A 55 1.89 -18.26 -13.74
C ILE A 55 1.13 -18.86 -14.92
N GLU A 56 -0.06 -19.41 -14.65
CA GLU A 56 -0.87 -20.09 -15.66
C GLU A 56 -1.45 -19.12 -16.72
N PRO A 57 -1.71 -19.59 -17.96
CA PRO A 57 -2.30 -18.77 -19.01
C PRO A 57 -3.59 -18.07 -18.59
N GLY A 58 -3.72 -16.78 -18.93
CA GLY A 58 -4.93 -15.98 -18.70
C GLY A 58 -5.23 -15.69 -17.22
N THR A 59 -4.23 -15.81 -16.34
CA THR A 59 -4.41 -15.58 -14.90
C THR A 59 -3.66 -14.34 -14.43
N GLU A 60 -4.21 -13.73 -13.39
CA GLU A 60 -3.57 -12.72 -12.55
C GLU A 60 -3.43 -13.33 -11.16
N VAL A 61 -2.21 -13.41 -10.66
CA VAL A 61 -1.90 -14.13 -9.42
C VAL A 61 -0.91 -13.34 -8.58
N GLU A 62 -1.20 -13.26 -7.29
CA GLU A 62 -0.26 -12.86 -6.27
C GLU A 62 0.36 -14.09 -5.60
N ARG A 63 1.69 -14.09 -5.54
CA ARG A 63 2.50 -15.14 -4.90
C ARG A 63 3.24 -14.59 -3.72
N CYS A 64 3.37 -15.41 -2.68
CA CYS A 64 4.07 -15.08 -1.45
C CYS A 64 5.11 -16.14 -1.11
N GLN A 65 6.19 -15.72 -0.48
CA GLN A 65 7.21 -16.57 0.13
C GLN A 65 7.83 -15.86 1.33
N LEU A 66 8.00 -16.58 2.43
CA LEU A 66 8.56 -16.03 3.66
C LEU A 66 10.03 -16.44 3.83
N PHE A 67 10.82 -15.50 4.31
CA PHE A 67 12.25 -15.63 4.57
C PHE A 67 12.55 -15.18 6.01
N VAL A 68 13.70 -15.56 6.55
CA VAL A 68 14.17 -15.06 7.85
C VAL A 68 15.39 -14.18 7.60
N ALA A 69 15.36 -12.95 8.13
CA ALA A 69 16.51 -12.07 8.10
C ALA A 69 17.70 -12.68 8.88
N PRO A 70 18.95 -12.35 8.52
CA PRO A 70 20.12 -12.85 9.25
C PRO A 70 20.06 -12.57 10.76
N PRO A 71 20.70 -13.40 11.60
CA PRO A 71 20.70 -13.25 13.06
C PRO A 71 21.39 -11.97 13.55
N GLU A 72 22.18 -11.31 12.72
CA GLU A 72 22.76 -10.00 12.97
C GLU A 72 21.83 -8.83 12.60
N GLY A 73 20.71 -9.09 11.92
CA GLY A 73 19.84 -8.05 11.36
C GLY A 73 20.42 -7.44 10.08
N LEU A 74 19.78 -6.38 9.58
CA LEU A 74 20.24 -5.67 8.37
C LEU A 74 20.12 -4.15 8.58
N ASN A 75 21.18 -3.40 8.26
CA ASN A 75 21.12 -1.94 8.09
C ASN A 75 21.16 -1.62 6.60
N VAL A 76 20.00 -1.64 5.97
CA VAL A 76 19.85 -1.48 4.52
C VAL A 76 20.07 -0.03 4.13
N ASN A 77 21.15 0.26 3.39
CA ASN A 77 21.43 1.62 2.92
C ASN A 77 21.08 1.82 1.43
N ARG A 78 20.83 0.72 0.72
CA ARG A 78 20.39 0.70 -0.68
C ARG A 78 19.72 -0.64 -0.97
N GLU A 79 18.75 -0.65 -1.88
CA GLU A 79 18.29 -1.89 -2.49
C GLU A 79 18.40 -1.86 -4.01
N GLN A 80 18.20 -3.02 -4.62
CA GLN A 80 17.79 -3.12 -6.03
C GLN A 80 16.75 -4.22 -6.18
N VAL A 81 15.69 -3.95 -6.94
CA VAL A 81 14.65 -4.93 -7.26
C VAL A 81 14.59 -5.17 -8.76
N ARG A 82 14.82 -6.39 -9.23
CA ARG A 82 14.60 -6.79 -10.63
C ARG A 82 13.63 -7.94 -10.68
N PHE A 83 12.80 -7.95 -11.71
CA PHE A 83 11.86 -9.04 -11.93
C PHE A 83 11.53 -9.19 -13.41
N SER A 84 11.15 -10.41 -13.79
CA SER A 84 10.77 -10.75 -15.16
C SER A 84 9.55 -9.96 -15.61
N SER A 85 9.39 -9.81 -16.92
CA SER A 85 8.21 -9.17 -17.50
C SER A 85 6.88 -9.80 -17.02
N GLY A 86 5.83 -8.98 -16.98
CA GLY A 86 4.48 -9.40 -16.57
C GLY A 86 4.11 -9.09 -15.11
N SER A 87 5.05 -8.63 -14.28
CA SER A 87 4.74 -8.17 -12.92
C SER A 87 4.24 -6.73 -12.90
N HIS A 88 3.25 -6.45 -12.06
CA HIS A 88 2.85 -5.08 -11.70
C HIS A 88 3.72 -4.52 -10.57
N HIS A 89 4.07 -5.35 -9.57
CA HIS A 89 5.03 -4.99 -8.52
C HIS A 89 5.66 -6.21 -7.85
N VAL A 90 6.79 -5.95 -7.18
CA VAL A 90 7.43 -6.88 -6.25
C VAL A 90 7.75 -6.12 -4.96
N LEU A 91 7.35 -6.69 -3.82
CA LEU A 91 7.48 -6.07 -2.50
C LEU A 91 8.14 -7.04 -1.52
N LEU A 92 8.91 -6.50 -0.59
CA LEU A 92 9.46 -7.19 0.58
C LEU A 92 8.97 -6.48 1.83
N TYR A 93 8.10 -7.14 2.59
CA TYR A 93 7.57 -6.63 3.83
C TYR A 93 8.37 -7.13 5.02
N ALA A 94 8.53 -6.28 6.04
CA ALA A 94 8.81 -6.74 7.39
C ALA A 94 7.50 -7.19 8.06
N THR A 95 7.56 -8.27 8.83
CA THR A 95 6.42 -8.80 9.59
C THR A 95 6.71 -8.71 11.10
N PRO A 96 5.70 -8.84 11.98
CA PRO A 96 5.94 -8.95 13.42
C PRO A 96 6.47 -10.33 13.84
N TYR A 97 6.56 -11.30 12.93
CA TYR A 97 6.96 -12.66 13.26
C TYR A 97 8.48 -12.77 13.45
N THR A 98 8.88 -13.55 14.45
CA THR A 98 10.29 -13.94 14.72
C THR A 98 10.60 -15.36 14.25
N GLU A 99 9.59 -16.08 13.77
CA GLU A 99 9.67 -17.43 13.21
C GLU A 99 8.57 -17.58 12.15
N ILE A 100 8.85 -18.29 11.06
CA ILE A 100 7.91 -18.43 9.95
C ILE A 100 6.67 -19.19 10.43
N PRO A 101 5.46 -18.61 10.38
CA PRO A 101 4.27 -19.29 10.86
C PRO A 101 3.91 -20.49 9.96
N ALA A 102 3.40 -21.56 10.58
CA ALA A 102 2.93 -22.76 9.86
C ALA A 102 1.47 -22.66 9.39
N THR A 103 0.79 -21.56 9.73
CA THR A 103 -0.59 -21.27 9.33
C THR A 103 -0.72 -19.82 8.95
N THR A 104 -1.56 -19.54 7.96
CA THR A 104 -2.03 -18.19 7.61
C THR A 104 -2.89 -17.59 8.74
N ARG A 105 -3.22 -16.29 8.62
CA ARG A 105 -4.09 -15.59 9.58
C ARG A 105 -5.47 -16.22 9.77
N ASP A 106 -6.01 -16.87 8.75
CA ASP A 106 -7.30 -17.59 8.82
C ASP A 106 -7.18 -19.03 9.37
N GLY A 107 -5.96 -19.44 9.78
CA GLY A 107 -5.68 -20.76 10.35
C GLY A 107 -5.44 -21.86 9.33
N THR A 108 -5.33 -21.54 8.04
CA THR A 108 -5.03 -22.52 6.99
C THR A 108 -3.57 -23.00 7.10
N PRO A 109 -3.31 -24.30 7.26
CA PRO A 109 -1.94 -24.83 7.30
C PRO A 109 -1.20 -24.64 5.98
N ILE A 110 0.05 -24.20 6.05
CA ILE A 110 0.87 -23.93 4.87
C ILE A 110 2.36 -24.02 5.18
N ASP A 111 3.16 -24.47 4.21
CA ASP A 111 4.62 -24.30 4.26
C ASP A 111 4.97 -22.95 3.64
N ALA A 112 5.02 -21.92 4.47
CA ALA A 112 5.28 -20.55 4.06
C ALA A 112 6.72 -20.30 3.58
N THR A 113 7.63 -21.26 3.76
CA THR A 113 8.99 -21.21 3.19
C THR A 113 8.98 -21.46 1.68
N GLN A 114 7.94 -22.12 1.18
CA GLN A 114 7.72 -22.38 -0.24
C GLN A 114 6.84 -21.29 -0.85
N VAL A 115 6.96 -21.11 -2.16
CA VAL A 115 6.07 -20.21 -2.91
C VAL A 115 4.64 -20.71 -2.82
N HIS A 116 3.72 -19.81 -2.47
CA HIS A 116 2.30 -20.12 -2.33
C HIS A 116 1.41 -18.98 -2.83
N ASP A 117 0.14 -19.28 -3.05
CA ASP A 117 -0.87 -18.29 -3.42
C ASP A 117 -1.18 -17.35 -2.25
N CYS A 118 -1.23 -16.06 -2.53
CA CYS A 118 -1.77 -15.04 -1.64
C CYS A 118 -2.73 -14.10 -2.40
N SER A 119 -3.63 -14.68 -3.19
CA SER A 119 -4.51 -14.01 -4.15
C SER A 119 -5.56 -13.04 -3.59
N GLN A 120 -5.62 -12.89 -2.26
CA GLN A 120 -6.45 -11.88 -1.58
C GLN A 120 -5.59 -10.70 -1.07
N GLY A 121 -4.35 -10.60 -1.55
CA GLY A 121 -3.31 -9.69 -1.06
C GLY A 121 -2.53 -10.30 0.12
N PRO A 122 -1.24 -9.96 0.30
CA PRO A 122 -0.39 -10.53 1.34
C PRO A 122 -0.95 -10.32 2.75
N GLN A 123 -1.60 -9.17 3.01
CA GLN A 123 -2.11 -8.81 4.33
C GLN A 123 -3.34 -9.63 4.77
N ALA A 124 -4.03 -10.28 3.83
CA ALA A 124 -5.09 -11.23 4.13
C ALA A 124 -4.53 -12.55 4.69
N TYR A 125 -3.28 -12.89 4.36
CA TYR A 125 -2.63 -14.14 4.74
C TYR A 125 -1.65 -13.96 5.90
N TRP A 126 -1.03 -12.78 6.01
CA TRP A 126 0.08 -12.50 6.91
C TRP A 126 -0.05 -11.10 7.54
N GLU A 127 0.46 -10.94 8.76
CA GLU A 127 0.64 -9.61 9.35
C GLU A 127 1.90 -8.95 8.76
N VAL A 128 1.80 -7.66 8.46
CA VAL A 128 2.91 -6.86 7.91
C VAL A 128 3.04 -5.58 8.72
N ASN A 129 4.28 -5.16 8.98
CA ASN A 129 4.61 -3.93 9.70
C ASN A 129 4.97 -2.78 8.77
N GLY A 130 5.44 -3.09 7.55
CA GLY A 130 5.89 -2.08 6.59
C GLY A 130 6.71 -2.68 5.45
N VAL A 131 7.04 -1.86 4.46
CA VAL A 131 7.84 -2.26 3.29
C VAL A 131 9.33 -2.01 3.58
N VAL A 132 10.17 -3.00 3.34
CA VAL A 132 11.64 -2.91 3.43
C VAL A 132 12.25 -2.56 2.08
N ALA A 133 11.71 -3.13 1.01
CA ALA A 133 12.14 -2.92 -0.36
C ALA A 133 10.98 -3.22 -1.31
N GLY A 134 11.01 -2.64 -2.51
CA GLY A 134 10.00 -2.92 -3.50
C GLY A 134 10.15 -2.08 -4.76
N SER A 135 9.52 -2.52 -5.83
CA SER A 135 9.43 -1.76 -7.06
C SER A 135 8.15 -2.08 -7.83
N GLN A 136 7.59 -1.04 -8.45
CA GLN A 136 6.51 -1.11 -9.45
C GLN A 136 7.04 -1.08 -10.89
N SER A 137 8.37 -1.14 -11.05
CA SER A 137 9.09 -1.11 -12.33
C SER A 137 10.19 -2.17 -12.39
N PRO A 138 10.34 -2.90 -13.50
CA PRO A 138 11.37 -3.95 -13.64
C PRO A 138 12.76 -3.37 -13.93
N ASP A 139 12.92 -2.04 -14.00
CA ASP A 139 14.16 -1.34 -14.32
C ASP A 139 15.18 -1.34 -13.18
N GLY A 140 14.78 -1.87 -12.01
CA GLY A 140 15.45 -1.97 -10.72
C GLY A 140 16.41 -0.84 -10.38
N ASN A 141 15.89 0.36 -10.59
CA ASN A 141 16.35 1.52 -9.88
C ASN A 141 16.00 1.34 -8.39
N SER A 142 16.90 1.81 -7.52
CA SER A 142 16.69 1.78 -6.06
C SER A 142 15.54 2.72 -5.70
N PHE A 143 14.42 2.18 -5.26
CA PHE A 143 13.36 2.90 -4.56
C PHE A 143 13.80 3.46 -3.20
N LEU A 144 14.67 2.80 -2.45
CA LEU A 144 15.27 3.38 -1.24
C LEU A 144 16.16 4.60 -1.60
N GLY A 145 16.59 4.67 -2.86
CA GLY A 145 17.41 5.74 -3.42
C GLY A 145 18.85 5.69 -2.93
N ASP A 146 19.56 6.80 -3.11
CA ASP A 146 20.89 7.03 -2.54
C ASP A 146 20.72 7.65 -1.14
N LEU A 147 20.51 6.81 -0.12
CA LEU A 147 20.51 7.28 1.26
C LEU A 147 21.86 7.94 1.59
N PRO A 148 21.88 9.04 2.37
CA PRO A 148 23.13 9.68 2.79
C PRO A 148 24.05 8.72 3.55
N GLU A 149 25.34 9.07 3.59
CA GLU A 149 26.31 8.34 4.41
C GLU A 149 25.84 8.22 5.87
N GLY A 150 25.79 6.99 6.37
CA GLY A 150 25.37 6.66 7.74
C GLY A 150 23.85 6.65 7.96
N VAL A 151 23.04 6.73 6.90
CA VAL A 151 21.59 6.55 6.96
C VAL A 151 21.23 5.15 6.45
N ALA A 152 20.44 4.41 7.23
CA ALA A 152 20.00 3.06 6.85
C ALA A 152 18.62 2.71 7.40
N LEU A 153 17.85 1.95 6.63
CA LEU A 153 16.62 1.29 7.08
C LEU A 153 16.99 0.01 7.85
N LYS A 154 16.44 -0.15 9.06
CA LYS A 154 16.79 -1.27 9.93
C LYS A 154 15.79 -2.42 9.84
N VAL A 155 16.31 -3.63 9.65
CA VAL A 155 15.58 -4.89 9.83
C VAL A 155 16.17 -5.59 11.04
N ALA A 156 15.34 -5.87 12.04
CA ALA A 156 15.81 -6.49 13.28
C ALA A 156 16.29 -7.94 13.04
N PRO A 157 17.24 -8.44 13.86
CA PRO A 157 17.64 -9.84 13.88
C PRO A 157 16.47 -10.83 13.83
N GLY A 158 16.53 -11.80 12.91
CA GLY A 158 15.54 -12.88 12.83
C GLY A 158 14.12 -12.43 12.42
N THR A 159 13.93 -11.17 12.00
CA THR A 159 12.65 -10.71 11.44
C THR A 159 12.25 -11.60 10.28
N VAL A 160 11.02 -12.09 10.28
CA VAL A 160 10.47 -12.77 9.12
C VAL A 160 10.09 -11.74 8.07
N LEU A 161 10.61 -11.93 6.86
CA LEU A 161 10.37 -11.08 5.70
C LEU A 161 9.41 -11.80 4.75
N LEU A 162 8.44 -11.08 4.23
CA LEU A 162 7.46 -11.58 3.28
C LEU A 162 7.74 -10.97 1.91
N MET A 163 8.19 -11.77 0.94
CA MET A 163 8.21 -11.35 -0.45
C MET A 163 6.84 -11.61 -1.08
N ASN A 164 6.30 -10.60 -1.75
CA ASN A 164 5.08 -10.68 -2.55
C ASN A 164 5.39 -10.26 -3.99
N THR A 165 4.88 -11.01 -4.96
CA THR A 165 4.93 -10.66 -6.38
C THR A 165 3.53 -10.72 -6.96
N HIS A 166 3.20 -9.77 -7.83
CA HIS A 166 1.90 -9.71 -8.48
C HIS A 166 2.06 -9.74 -10.00
N TYR A 167 1.72 -10.87 -10.62
CA TYR A 167 1.91 -11.10 -12.05
C TYR A 167 0.60 -11.28 -12.80
N LEU A 168 0.53 -10.70 -14.00
CA LEU A 168 -0.49 -10.97 -15.00
C LEU A 168 0.12 -11.74 -16.16
N ASN A 169 -0.38 -12.95 -16.40
CA ASN A 169 -0.09 -13.72 -17.62
C ASN A 169 -1.27 -13.63 -18.59
N SER A 170 -1.23 -12.66 -19.50
CA SER A 170 -2.22 -12.50 -20.56
C SER A 170 -2.01 -13.43 -21.78
N SER A 171 -0.96 -14.25 -21.75
CA SER A 171 -0.60 -15.13 -22.86
C SER A 171 -1.34 -16.48 -22.80
N ALA A 172 -1.21 -17.27 -23.86
CA ALA A 172 -1.77 -18.62 -23.96
C ALA A 172 -0.82 -19.73 -23.43
N LYS A 173 0.36 -19.37 -22.91
CA LYS A 173 1.36 -20.31 -22.37
C LYS A 173 1.68 -19.97 -20.91
N PRO A 174 2.11 -20.95 -20.09
CA PRO A 174 2.64 -20.64 -18.77
C PRO A 174 3.78 -19.62 -18.86
N LEU A 175 3.81 -18.68 -17.92
CA LEU A 175 4.84 -17.67 -17.76
C LEU A 175 5.72 -18.06 -16.58
N GLU A 176 7.00 -18.31 -16.84
CA GLU A 176 8.01 -18.50 -15.79
C GLU A 176 8.49 -17.13 -15.29
N THR A 177 8.52 -16.96 -13.98
CA THR A 177 8.89 -15.68 -13.35
C THR A 177 10.12 -15.82 -12.46
N ASP A 178 10.90 -14.74 -12.40
CA ASP A 178 12.06 -14.60 -11.52
C ASP A 178 12.02 -13.20 -10.94
N ALA A 179 11.90 -13.09 -9.62
CA ALA A 179 11.94 -11.83 -8.88
C ALA A 179 13.11 -11.87 -7.89
N ARG A 180 13.94 -10.83 -7.90
CA ARG A 180 15.14 -10.71 -7.06
C ARG A 180 15.19 -9.36 -6.39
N ILE A 181 15.49 -9.37 -5.09
CA ILE A 181 15.70 -8.19 -4.27
C ILE A 181 17.07 -8.29 -3.63
N ASN A 182 17.97 -7.38 -3.98
CA ASN A 182 19.23 -7.18 -3.30
C ASN A 182 19.04 -6.11 -2.23
N LEU A 183 19.40 -6.41 -0.99
CA LEU A 183 19.54 -5.44 0.09
C LEU A 183 21.02 -5.26 0.38
N TYR A 184 21.55 -4.07 0.13
CA TYR A 184 22.93 -3.70 0.47
C TYR A 184 22.97 -3.08 1.86
N THR A 185 23.99 -3.41 2.63
CA THR A 185 24.07 -3.04 4.05
C THR A 185 25.35 -2.27 4.40
N ILE A 186 25.26 -1.42 5.41
CA ILE A 186 26.41 -0.82 6.12
C ILE A 186 26.58 -1.43 7.51
N ALA A 187 27.76 -1.28 8.11
CA ALA A 187 28.03 -1.82 9.43
C ALA A 187 27.23 -1.08 10.53
N ASP A 188 26.93 -1.77 11.63
CA ASP A 188 26.18 -1.21 12.77
C ASP A 188 26.79 0.09 13.32
N ASP A 189 28.11 0.18 13.39
CA ASP A 189 28.85 1.34 13.89
C ASP A 189 28.95 2.49 12.88
N GLU A 190 28.58 2.25 11.62
CA GLU A 190 28.47 3.28 10.58
C GLU A 190 27.08 3.94 10.56
N VAL A 191 26.06 3.32 11.16
CA VAL A 191 24.70 3.87 11.20
C VAL A 191 24.61 5.03 12.20
N LYS A 192 24.36 6.23 11.67
CA LYS A 192 24.17 7.47 12.43
C LYS A 192 22.69 7.81 12.58
N THR A 193 21.88 7.49 11.57
CA THR A 193 20.45 7.80 11.52
C THR A 193 19.66 6.64 10.92
N GLU A 194 18.54 6.29 11.52
CA GLU A 194 17.62 5.31 10.96
C GLU A 194 16.72 5.97 9.91
N ALA A 195 16.58 5.34 8.73
CA ALA A 195 15.59 5.71 7.73
C ALA A 195 14.26 5.00 8.01
N GLY A 196 13.17 5.68 7.67
CA GLY A 196 11.83 5.11 7.66
C GLY A 196 11.27 5.02 6.26
N MET A 197 10.12 4.37 6.15
CA MET A 197 9.34 4.30 4.92
C MET A 197 7.97 4.91 5.13
N LEU A 198 7.67 5.99 4.41
CA LEU A 198 6.32 6.51 4.32
C LEU A 198 5.43 5.40 3.75
N PHE A 199 4.35 5.11 4.46
CA PHE A 199 3.34 4.14 4.10
C PHE A 199 1.96 4.75 4.32
N HIS A 200 1.77 5.99 3.84
CA HIS A 200 0.53 6.73 4.04
C HIS A 200 -0.56 6.12 3.18
N TYR A 201 -1.54 5.50 3.82
CA TYR A 201 -2.63 4.75 3.20
C TYR A 201 -3.97 5.41 3.47
N ASN A 202 -4.72 5.80 2.43
CA ASN A 202 -6.07 6.33 2.61
C ASN A 202 -7.12 5.22 2.44
N PRO A 203 -7.78 4.78 3.54
CA PRO A 203 -8.81 3.76 3.44
C PRO A 203 -10.12 4.28 2.84
N PHE A 204 -10.35 5.60 2.85
CA PHE A 204 -11.61 6.20 2.41
C PHE A 204 -11.67 6.33 0.89
N ILE A 205 -12.03 5.22 0.23
CA ILE A 205 -12.28 5.14 -1.20
C ILE A 205 -13.66 4.52 -1.43
N SER A 206 -14.50 5.23 -2.18
CA SER A 206 -15.78 4.72 -2.67
C SER A 206 -16.07 5.38 -4.02
N VAL A 207 -16.14 4.58 -5.07
CA VAL A 207 -16.39 5.03 -6.45
C VAL A 207 -17.73 4.43 -6.91
N PRO A 208 -18.77 5.25 -7.12
CA PRO A 208 -20.07 4.72 -7.50
C PRO A 208 -20.03 4.03 -8.87
N ALA A 209 -20.94 3.07 -9.09
CA ALA A 209 -21.15 2.45 -10.38
C ALA A 209 -21.28 3.51 -11.48
N ARG A 210 -20.53 3.34 -12.58
CA ARG A 210 -20.50 4.27 -13.72
C ARG A 210 -20.18 5.73 -13.35
N GLY A 211 -19.47 5.97 -12.25
CA GLY A 211 -19.18 7.31 -11.74
C GLY A 211 -17.70 7.61 -11.51
N THR A 212 -17.46 8.73 -10.84
CA THR A 212 -16.13 9.22 -10.47
C THR A 212 -16.15 9.63 -9.00
N SER A 213 -15.01 9.55 -8.34
CA SER A 213 -14.80 10.09 -7.00
C SER A 213 -13.33 10.40 -6.78
N SER A 214 -13.04 11.09 -5.68
CA SER A 214 -11.68 11.38 -5.26
C SER A 214 -11.48 11.00 -3.81
N SER A 215 -10.28 10.57 -3.49
CA SER A 215 -9.84 10.26 -2.14
C SER A 215 -8.64 11.14 -1.81
N GLN A 216 -8.70 11.86 -0.69
CA GLN A 216 -7.65 12.80 -0.28
C GLN A 216 -7.33 12.63 1.20
N MET A 217 -6.04 12.56 1.53
CA MET A 217 -5.54 12.42 2.89
C MET A 217 -4.33 13.31 3.10
N ARG A 218 -4.20 13.82 4.33
CA ARG A 218 -3.08 14.62 4.80
C ARG A 218 -2.52 14.03 6.08
N CYS A 219 -1.19 13.98 6.15
CA CYS A 219 -0.41 13.49 7.29
C CYS A 219 0.58 14.56 7.74
N THR A 220 0.31 15.16 8.89
CA THR A 220 1.17 16.14 9.54
C THR A 220 2.28 15.43 10.30
N THR A 221 3.52 15.91 10.18
CA THR A 221 4.64 15.35 10.94
C THR A 221 4.84 16.12 12.24
N ASP A 222 5.14 15.42 13.33
CA ASP A 222 5.54 16.02 14.61
C ASP A 222 7.04 16.36 14.65
N ASN A 223 7.81 15.84 13.68
CA ASN A 223 9.26 15.96 13.63
C ASN A 223 9.75 16.52 12.29
N ASP A 224 10.89 17.20 12.32
CA ASP A 224 11.63 17.55 11.11
C ASP A 224 12.11 16.27 10.40
N ILE A 225 11.77 16.14 9.12
CA ILE A 225 12.19 15.03 8.27
C ILE A 225 12.72 15.51 6.93
N SER A 226 13.59 14.70 6.35
CA SER A 226 14.10 14.80 4.99
C SER A 226 13.55 13.63 4.18
N VAL A 227 12.76 13.92 3.15
CA VAL A 227 12.18 12.93 2.24
C VAL A 227 13.07 12.78 1.01
N VAL A 228 13.48 11.56 0.71
CA VAL A 228 14.43 11.25 -0.36
C VAL A 228 13.73 11.21 -1.72
N ARG A 229 12.60 10.52 -1.77
CA ARG A 229 11.73 10.44 -2.93
C ARG A 229 10.32 10.05 -2.50
N ILE A 230 9.36 10.24 -3.38
CA ILE A 230 7.98 9.78 -3.21
C ILE A 230 7.45 9.11 -4.47
N GLN A 231 6.53 8.17 -4.32
CA GLN A 231 5.80 7.51 -5.39
C GLN A 231 4.36 7.25 -4.95
N SER A 232 3.46 7.17 -5.92
CA SER A 232 2.05 6.89 -5.68
C SER A 232 1.80 5.40 -5.80
N HIS A 233 0.68 4.96 -5.24
CA HIS A 233 0.11 3.66 -5.57
C HIS A 233 -1.40 3.79 -5.71
N MET A 234 -1.90 3.34 -6.87
CA MET A 234 -3.31 3.29 -7.25
C MET A 234 -3.54 2.01 -8.07
N HIS A 235 -4.78 1.52 -8.11
CA HIS A 235 -5.14 0.46 -9.06
C HIS A 235 -5.71 1.06 -10.36
N ARG A 236 -6.18 0.18 -11.25
CA ARG A 236 -6.49 0.47 -12.65
C ARG A 236 -7.53 1.57 -12.90
N ARG A 237 -8.34 1.95 -11.89
CA ARG A 237 -9.36 3.01 -12.03
C ARG A 237 -8.81 4.38 -11.65
N GLY A 238 -7.58 4.44 -11.12
CA GLY A 238 -6.84 5.69 -10.93
C GLY A 238 -6.64 6.41 -12.26
N VAL A 239 -7.13 7.64 -12.35
CA VAL A 239 -7.05 8.51 -13.54
C VAL A 239 -6.40 9.86 -13.22
N GLY A 240 -5.91 10.04 -11.99
CA GLY A 240 -5.23 11.23 -11.54
C GLY A 240 -4.66 11.04 -10.15
N TYR A 241 -3.46 11.59 -9.94
CA TYR A 241 -2.75 11.59 -8.68
C TYR A 241 -2.03 12.92 -8.53
N VAL A 242 -2.04 13.46 -7.32
CA VAL A 242 -1.23 14.61 -6.95
C VAL A 242 -0.78 14.48 -5.50
N ALA A 243 0.50 14.75 -5.25
CA ALA A 243 1.03 14.95 -3.90
C ALA A 243 1.50 16.39 -3.70
N ARG A 244 1.31 16.91 -2.50
CA ARG A 244 1.62 18.27 -2.09
C ARG A 244 2.31 18.27 -0.73
N LYS A 245 3.15 19.27 -0.52
CA LYS A 245 3.55 19.72 0.81
C LYS A 245 2.60 20.82 1.25
N VAL A 246 2.14 20.77 2.50
CA VAL A 246 1.37 21.82 3.16
C VAL A 246 2.22 22.42 4.26
N ASP A 247 2.51 23.72 4.20
CA ASP A 247 3.25 24.40 5.26
C ASP A 247 2.35 24.76 6.46
N ALA A 248 2.97 25.28 7.53
CA ALA A 248 2.27 25.63 8.77
C ALA A 248 1.19 26.72 8.59
N ASP A 249 1.27 27.55 7.54
CA ASP A 249 0.27 28.56 7.21
C ASP A 249 -0.85 28.00 6.31
N GLY A 250 -0.79 26.71 5.98
CA GLY A 250 -1.75 26.02 5.11
C GLY A 250 -1.51 26.23 3.62
N LYS A 251 -0.38 26.84 3.22
CA LYS A 251 -0.06 27.00 1.80
C LYS A 251 0.44 25.67 1.24
N THR A 252 -0.13 25.31 0.10
CA THR A 252 0.17 24.06 -0.60
C THR A 252 1.20 24.26 -1.71
N THR A 253 2.18 23.39 -1.80
CA THR A 253 3.15 23.29 -2.90
C THR A 253 3.06 21.91 -3.53
N GLU A 254 2.79 21.84 -4.84
CA GLU A 254 2.77 20.57 -5.56
C GLU A 254 4.17 19.95 -5.64
N LEU A 255 4.26 18.67 -5.30
CA LEU A 255 5.50 17.90 -5.34
C LEU A 255 5.61 17.09 -6.62
N TYR A 256 4.52 16.44 -7.04
CA TYR A 256 4.38 15.79 -8.34
C TYR A 256 2.91 15.45 -8.64
N ALA A 257 2.60 15.26 -9.92
CA ALA A 257 1.27 14.85 -10.40
C ALA A 257 1.38 13.99 -11.68
N HIS A 258 0.54 12.96 -11.80
CA HIS A 258 0.40 12.10 -12.97
C HIS A 258 -0.92 11.31 -12.93
N ASP A 259 -1.20 10.51 -13.94
CA ASP A 259 -2.41 9.66 -14.04
C ASP A 259 -2.10 8.15 -14.14
N ARG A 260 -0.82 7.78 -14.08
CA ARG A 260 -0.36 6.39 -14.20
C ARG A 260 -0.63 5.56 -12.95
N TRP A 261 -1.21 4.37 -13.13
CA TRP A 261 -1.31 3.29 -12.13
C TRP A 261 -0.32 2.14 -12.42
N GLU A 262 0.26 2.09 -13.63
CA GLU A 262 1.30 1.16 -14.06
C GLU A 262 2.51 1.93 -14.57
N GLY A 263 3.73 1.39 -14.39
CA GLY A 263 4.96 2.10 -14.72
C GLY A 263 5.04 3.46 -14.02
N VAL A 264 4.69 3.47 -12.73
CA VAL A 264 4.46 4.67 -11.92
C VAL A 264 5.78 5.43 -11.73
N PRO A 265 5.87 6.71 -12.15
CA PRO A 265 7.07 7.49 -11.94
C PRO A 265 7.25 7.82 -10.45
N SER A 266 8.49 7.82 -9.98
CA SER A 266 8.83 8.37 -8.67
C SER A 266 9.34 9.81 -8.80
N GLN A 267 9.00 10.67 -7.84
CA GLN A 267 9.62 11.99 -7.70
C GLN A 267 10.82 11.90 -6.77
N GLU A 268 12.03 12.07 -7.30
CA GLU A 268 13.28 12.21 -6.53
C GLU A 268 13.47 13.65 -6.06
N PHE A 269 14.10 13.85 -4.90
CA PHE A 269 14.43 15.18 -4.38
C PHE A 269 15.94 15.37 -4.22
N THR A 270 16.48 16.34 -4.98
CA THR A 270 17.88 16.77 -4.88
C THR A 270 17.94 18.31 -4.87
N PRO A 271 18.19 18.97 -3.72
CA PRO A 271 18.36 18.40 -2.37
C PRO A 271 17.08 17.72 -1.86
N PHE A 272 17.19 16.93 -0.79
CA PHE A 272 16.04 16.26 -0.17
C PHE A 272 14.90 17.24 0.17
N LEU A 273 13.67 16.72 0.15
CA LEU A 273 12.51 17.50 0.54
C LEU A 273 12.44 17.60 2.06
N GLU A 274 12.65 18.80 2.58
CA GLU A 274 12.47 19.11 4.00
C GLU A 274 10.98 19.30 4.31
N VAL A 275 10.48 18.54 5.28
CA VAL A 275 9.16 18.71 5.90
C VAL A 275 9.39 18.93 7.39
N LYS A 276 9.02 20.12 7.87
CA LYS A 276 9.23 20.57 9.25
C LYS A 276 8.09 20.11 10.14
N ALA A 277 8.36 20.02 11.45
CA ALA A 277 7.31 19.76 12.44
C ALA A 277 6.11 20.72 12.25
N GLY A 278 4.91 20.17 12.18
CA GLY A 278 3.66 20.89 11.89
C GLY A 278 3.34 21.08 10.41
N GLU A 279 4.26 20.82 9.49
CA GLU A 279 3.98 20.72 8.05
C GLU A 279 3.45 19.32 7.71
N ALA A 280 2.84 19.18 6.54
CA ALA A 280 2.21 17.92 6.13
C ALA A 280 2.54 17.51 4.70
N LEU A 281 2.47 16.19 4.48
CA LEU A 281 2.32 15.63 3.15
C LEU A 281 0.84 15.35 2.91
N GLU A 282 0.32 15.85 1.80
CA GLU A 282 -1.06 15.64 1.37
C GLU A 282 -1.04 14.98 -0.01
N TYR A 283 -1.93 14.02 -0.22
CA TYR A 283 -2.11 13.42 -1.53
C TYR A 283 -3.57 13.18 -1.86
N ARG A 284 -3.87 13.16 -3.15
CA ARG A 284 -5.19 12.90 -3.70
C ARG A 284 -5.09 11.95 -4.89
N CYS A 285 -5.98 10.97 -4.91
CA CYS A 285 -6.23 10.10 -6.05
C CYS A 285 -7.62 10.38 -6.62
N ASP A 286 -7.72 10.43 -7.95
CA ASP A 286 -8.95 10.58 -8.71
C ASP A 286 -9.27 9.27 -9.41
N PHE A 287 -10.52 8.82 -9.30
CA PHE A 287 -10.95 7.53 -9.83
C PHE A 287 -12.08 7.66 -10.85
N LYS A 288 -12.08 6.76 -11.83
CA LYS A 288 -13.18 6.59 -12.78
C LYS A 288 -13.62 5.13 -12.85
N ASN A 289 -14.83 4.87 -12.41
CA ASN A 289 -15.43 3.54 -12.45
C ASN A 289 -16.32 3.39 -13.69
N THR A 290 -15.98 2.43 -14.55
CA THR A 290 -16.77 2.07 -15.72
C THR A 290 -17.63 0.83 -15.51
N GLU A 291 -17.65 0.24 -14.33
CA GLU A 291 -18.42 -0.98 -14.01
C GLU A 291 -19.83 -0.65 -13.48
N ASP A 292 -20.71 -1.65 -13.50
CA ASP A 292 -22.09 -1.56 -12.97
C ASP A 292 -22.20 -1.82 -11.46
N ARG A 293 -21.07 -1.85 -10.76
CA ARG A 293 -20.99 -2.00 -9.29
C ARG A 293 -20.17 -0.86 -8.69
N ASN A 294 -20.39 -0.60 -7.41
CA ASN A 294 -19.51 0.29 -6.65
C ASN A 294 -18.14 -0.37 -6.46
N ILE A 295 -17.10 0.46 -6.37
CA ILE A 295 -15.73 0.05 -6.07
C ILE A 295 -15.34 0.72 -4.77
N ALA A 296 -14.73 -0.03 -3.86
CA ALA A 296 -14.23 0.50 -2.60
C ALA A 296 -12.71 0.29 -2.53
N GLN A 297 -12.13 0.75 -1.42
CA GLN A 297 -10.81 0.33 -1.02
C GLN A 297 -10.73 -1.20 -0.92
N GLY A 298 -9.59 -1.79 -1.27
CA GLY A 298 -9.32 -3.20 -1.05
C GLY A 298 -7.96 -3.65 -1.56
N LEU A 299 -7.62 -4.91 -1.28
CA LEU A 299 -6.31 -5.48 -1.57
C LEU A 299 -6.21 -6.07 -2.98
N THR A 300 -7.33 -6.28 -3.68
CA THR A 300 -7.34 -7.01 -4.95
C THR A 300 -7.43 -6.06 -6.14
N THR A 301 -7.18 -6.59 -7.34
CA THR A 301 -7.33 -5.85 -8.61
C THR A 301 -8.77 -5.44 -8.93
N LYS A 302 -9.74 -5.99 -8.18
CA LYS A 302 -11.15 -5.62 -8.27
C LYS A 302 -11.48 -4.38 -7.44
N ASP A 303 -10.57 -3.96 -6.57
CA ASP A 303 -10.72 -2.85 -5.64
C ASP A 303 -9.76 -1.72 -6.00
N GLU A 304 -9.66 -0.69 -5.18
CA GLU A 304 -8.73 0.43 -5.36
C GLU A 304 -7.86 0.69 -4.13
N MET A 305 -6.74 1.37 -4.35
CA MET A 305 -5.87 1.92 -3.31
C MET A 305 -5.53 3.38 -3.62
N CYS A 306 -5.17 4.14 -2.59
CA CYS A 306 -4.63 5.49 -2.72
C CYS A 306 -3.54 5.65 -1.67
N MET A 307 -2.27 5.72 -2.11
CA MET A 307 -1.13 5.78 -1.20
C MET A 307 -0.06 6.77 -1.64
N LEU A 308 0.64 7.32 -0.65
CA LEU A 308 1.91 8.01 -0.81
C LEU A 308 2.99 7.21 -0.08
N ILE A 309 3.99 6.74 -0.83
CA ILE A 309 5.09 5.92 -0.31
C ILE A 309 6.44 6.56 -0.61
N GLY A 310 7.43 6.32 0.23
CA GLY A 310 8.79 6.80 -0.02
C GLY A 310 9.73 6.75 1.18
N PRO A 311 11.05 6.58 0.95
CA PRO A 311 12.06 6.68 2.01
C PRO A 311 12.21 8.10 2.56
N TYR A 312 12.41 8.19 3.87
CA TYR A 312 12.69 9.44 4.58
C TYR A 312 13.59 9.18 5.80
N PHE A 313 14.13 10.25 6.39
CA PHE A 313 14.90 10.18 7.63
C PHE A 313 14.85 11.53 8.38
N PRO A 314 15.08 11.56 9.71
CA PRO A 314 15.16 10.41 10.62
C PRO A 314 13.81 9.69 10.72
N ARG A 315 13.86 8.38 11.00
CA ARG A 315 12.65 7.56 11.15
C ARG A 315 11.79 8.03 12.32
N SER A 316 10.49 8.10 12.07
CA SER A 316 9.45 8.20 13.10
C SER A 316 8.42 7.11 12.84
N LYS A 317 8.37 6.08 13.68
CA LYS A 317 7.43 4.94 13.51
C LYS A 317 5.99 5.40 13.37
N ALA A 318 5.61 6.40 14.15
CA ALA A 318 4.29 7.01 14.08
C ALA A 318 4.03 7.61 12.70
N TYR A 319 4.95 8.44 12.20
CA TYR A 319 4.77 9.11 10.92
C TYR A 319 4.75 8.16 9.70
N GLU A 320 5.38 6.98 9.78
CA GLU A 320 5.33 5.96 8.71
C GLU A 320 3.87 5.63 8.33
N ASN A 321 2.99 5.54 9.33
CA ASN A 321 1.58 5.16 9.17
C ASN A 321 0.61 6.32 9.44
N CYS A 322 1.07 7.58 9.38
CA CYS A 322 0.23 8.75 9.62
C CYS A 322 -0.34 8.83 11.06
N GLU A 323 0.43 8.34 12.03
CA GLU A 323 0.16 8.50 13.46
C GLU A 323 0.94 9.68 14.04
N ASN A 324 0.47 10.21 15.17
CA ASN A 324 1.20 11.17 15.99
C ASN A 324 2.18 10.48 16.97
N GLU A 325 3.03 11.24 17.66
CA GLU A 325 4.02 10.68 18.60
C GLU A 325 3.42 9.82 19.74
N ALA A 326 2.15 9.97 20.06
CA ALA A 326 1.45 9.12 21.02
C ALA A 326 0.99 7.78 20.43
N GLY A 327 1.22 7.53 19.14
CA GLY A 327 0.82 6.32 18.42
C GLY A 327 -0.63 6.32 17.98
N PHE A 328 -1.30 7.48 17.96
CA PHE A 328 -2.68 7.59 17.50
C PHE A 328 -2.73 7.92 16.03
N PHE A 329 -3.56 7.19 15.28
CA PHE A 329 -3.79 7.44 13.87
C PHE A 329 -4.61 8.73 13.70
N THR A 330 -3.99 9.80 13.20
CA THR A 330 -4.59 11.14 13.11
C THR A 330 -4.45 11.79 11.72
N PRO A 331 -4.81 11.10 10.63
CA PRO A 331 -4.90 11.74 9.32
C PRO A 331 -6.02 12.79 9.27
N THR A 332 -5.89 13.73 8.33
CA THR A 332 -7.04 14.55 7.90
C THR A 332 -7.49 14.07 6.53
N TRP A 333 -8.73 13.60 6.44
CA TRP A 333 -9.38 13.25 5.18
C TRP A 333 -10.22 14.41 4.65
N THR A 334 -10.19 14.57 3.34
CA THR A 334 -11.00 15.59 2.65
C THR A 334 -11.95 14.88 1.68
N GLY A 335 -13.25 15.00 1.94
CA GLY A 335 -14.27 14.46 1.07
C GLY A 335 -14.39 15.24 -0.26
N SER A 336 -15.01 14.59 -1.24
CA SER A 336 -15.20 15.12 -2.60
C SER A 336 -16.67 15.35 -2.96
N GLY A 337 -17.58 15.18 -2.00
CA GLY A 337 -19.02 15.32 -2.19
C GLY A 337 -19.59 16.62 -1.63
N THR A 338 -20.83 16.54 -1.17
CA THR A 338 -21.63 17.70 -0.74
C THR A 338 -22.29 17.51 0.61
N SER A 339 -22.07 16.38 1.28
CA SER A 339 -22.68 16.10 2.58
C SER A 339 -22.00 16.90 3.68
N THR A 340 -22.81 17.42 4.59
CA THR A 340 -22.34 17.96 5.87
C THR A 340 -21.82 16.83 6.76
N CYS A 341 -21.13 17.17 7.84
CA CYS A 341 -20.61 16.17 8.76
C CYS A 341 -21.76 15.44 9.51
N ALA A 342 -22.83 16.17 9.87
CA ALA A 342 -24.04 15.56 10.44
C ALA A 342 -24.71 14.53 9.51
N GLU A 343 -24.79 14.82 8.21
CA GLU A 343 -25.30 13.86 7.21
C GLU A 343 -24.40 12.63 7.08
N ALA A 344 -23.07 12.82 7.14
CA ALA A 344 -22.13 11.72 7.12
C ALA A 344 -22.27 10.82 8.35
N VAL A 345 -22.43 11.38 9.55
CA VAL A 345 -22.67 10.59 10.77
C VAL A 345 -24.00 9.84 10.69
N SER A 346 -25.06 10.47 10.18
CA SER A 346 -26.34 9.79 9.94
C SER A 346 -26.18 8.62 8.97
N CYS A 347 -25.41 8.80 7.89
CA CYS A 347 -25.07 7.75 6.92
C CYS A 347 -24.30 6.60 7.59
N ILE A 348 -23.26 6.91 8.37
CA ILE A 348 -22.45 5.92 9.11
C ILE A 348 -23.33 5.10 10.06
N ASN A 349 -24.17 5.75 10.86
CA ASN A 349 -25.07 5.07 11.81
C ASN A 349 -26.12 4.19 11.13
N SER A 350 -26.42 4.44 9.85
CA SER A 350 -27.32 3.61 9.04
C SER A 350 -26.62 2.48 8.30
N THR A 351 -25.29 2.45 8.30
CA THR A 351 -24.49 1.46 7.59
C THR A 351 -24.52 0.13 8.36
N PRO A 352 -24.84 -1.01 7.70
CA PRO A 352 -24.75 -2.31 8.33
C PRO A 352 -23.32 -2.62 8.81
N ASN A 353 -23.18 -3.24 9.98
CA ASN A 353 -21.88 -3.67 10.48
C ASN A 353 -21.17 -4.58 9.46
N GLY A 354 -19.91 -4.25 9.16
CA GLY A 354 -19.07 -4.98 8.20
C GLY A 354 -19.27 -4.59 6.73
N ASP A 355 -20.04 -3.55 6.43
CA ASP A 355 -20.09 -2.93 5.10
C ASP A 355 -19.15 -1.72 5.02
N ASP A 356 -17.84 -2.01 5.02
CA ASP A 356 -16.79 -0.99 5.00
C ASP A 356 -16.90 -0.07 3.77
N ALA A 357 -17.34 -0.60 2.64
CA ALA A 357 -17.54 0.16 1.42
C ALA A 357 -18.61 1.25 1.56
N ALA A 358 -19.72 0.94 2.23
CA ALA A 358 -20.76 1.91 2.55
C ALA A 358 -20.26 2.95 3.57
N PHE A 359 -19.57 2.49 4.62
CA PHE A 359 -18.95 3.38 5.61
C PHE A 359 -17.98 4.38 4.94
N TYR A 360 -17.10 3.88 4.07
CA TYR A 360 -16.17 4.74 3.33
C TYR A 360 -16.89 5.74 2.43
N GLY A 361 -17.99 5.31 1.80
CA GLY A 361 -18.85 6.18 1.00
C GLY A 361 -19.41 7.37 1.80
N CYS A 362 -19.82 7.16 3.05
CA CYS A 362 -20.32 8.24 3.90
C CYS A 362 -19.28 9.35 4.11
N VAL A 363 -18.01 8.96 4.31
CA VAL A 363 -16.90 9.91 4.51
C VAL A 363 -16.51 10.56 3.20
N VAL A 364 -16.33 9.79 2.12
CA VAL A 364 -15.96 10.31 0.79
C VAL A 364 -16.97 11.33 0.26
N ASN A 365 -18.26 11.16 0.57
CA ASN A 365 -19.34 12.04 0.13
C ASN A 365 -19.46 13.34 0.93
N THR A 366 -18.67 13.51 1.99
CA THR A 366 -18.58 14.80 2.70
C THR A 366 -18.04 15.89 1.78
N CYS A 367 -18.44 17.14 2.02
CA CYS A 367 -17.79 18.28 1.39
C CYS A 367 -16.43 18.57 2.03
N ALA A 368 -15.52 19.19 1.27
CA ALA A 368 -14.16 19.44 1.72
C ALA A 368 -14.05 20.24 3.03
N ASN A 369 -14.96 21.20 3.26
CA ASN A 369 -14.94 22.10 4.41
C ASN A 369 -15.18 21.40 5.75
N VAL A 370 -15.84 20.24 5.75
CA VAL A 370 -16.08 19.47 6.98
C VAL A 370 -15.03 18.38 7.24
N GLY A 371 -14.05 18.25 6.34
CA GLY A 371 -12.97 17.26 6.42
C GLY A 371 -12.29 17.19 7.79
N PRO A 372 -11.86 18.32 8.38
CA PRO A 372 -11.25 18.31 9.72
C PRO A 372 -12.15 17.72 10.81
N GLN A 373 -13.44 18.09 10.84
CA GLN A 373 -14.36 17.66 11.91
C GLN A 373 -14.74 16.19 11.79
N ILE A 374 -15.02 15.71 10.57
CA ILE A 374 -15.30 14.28 10.36
C ILE A 374 -14.06 13.43 10.65
N SER A 375 -12.87 13.94 10.29
CA SER A 375 -11.60 13.24 10.56
C SER A 375 -11.30 13.14 12.04
N GLU A 376 -11.52 14.22 12.81
CA GLU A 376 -11.34 14.22 14.26
C GLU A 376 -12.32 13.25 14.94
N LEU A 377 -13.59 13.26 14.54
CA LEU A 377 -14.59 12.33 15.09
C LEU A 377 -14.20 10.87 14.83
N ILE A 378 -13.88 10.53 13.58
CA ILE A 378 -13.49 9.16 13.21
C ILE A 378 -12.19 8.75 13.88
N SER A 379 -11.18 9.63 13.92
CA SER A 379 -9.90 9.34 14.57
C SER A 379 -10.08 9.13 16.07
N CYS A 380 -10.88 9.95 16.74
CA CYS A 380 -11.19 9.76 18.15
C CYS A 380 -11.85 8.39 18.40
N GLN A 381 -12.83 8.00 17.56
CA GLN A 381 -13.53 6.73 17.69
C GLN A 381 -12.60 5.53 17.45
N ILE A 382 -11.79 5.56 16.39
CA ILE A 382 -10.86 4.47 16.04
C ILE A 382 -9.76 4.32 17.10
N ASN A 383 -9.27 5.43 17.65
CA ASN A 383 -8.26 5.42 18.70
C ASN A 383 -8.83 5.21 20.11
N GLY A 384 -10.09 4.80 20.27
CA GLY A 384 -10.69 4.51 21.58
C GLY A 384 -10.71 5.72 22.52
N GLY A 385 -11.05 6.91 21.99
CA GLY A 385 -10.97 8.17 22.75
C GLY A 385 -9.53 8.61 23.01
N TYR A 386 -8.61 8.31 22.10
CA TYR A 386 -7.16 8.51 22.26
C TYR A 386 -6.62 7.81 23.52
N GLY A 387 -6.95 6.52 23.65
CA GLY A 387 -6.56 5.67 24.77
C GLY A 387 -7.34 5.90 26.08
N ALA A 388 -8.22 6.91 26.14
CA ALA A 388 -9.02 7.18 27.34
C ALA A 388 -9.97 6.03 27.69
N CYS A 389 -10.36 5.21 26.71
CA CYS A 389 -11.31 4.11 26.87
C CYS A 389 -10.67 2.72 26.84
N ASP A 390 -9.34 2.60 26.88
CA ASP A 390 -8.65 1.30 26.82
C ASP A 390 -9.12 0.33 27.92
N GLU A 391 -9.35 0.85 29.13
CA GLU A 391 -9.83 0.05 30.26
C GLU A 391 -11.26 -0.47 29.99
N ASP A 392 -12.19 0.39 29.61
CA ASP A 392 -13.58 0.00 29.31
C ASP A 392 -13.66 -0.95 28.11
N CYS A 393 -12.84 -0.73 27.08
CA CYS A 393 -12.78 -1.57 25.89
C CYS A 393 -12.16 -2.95 26.14
N SER A 394 -11.37 -3.09 27.20
CA SER A 394 -10.90 -4.41 27.66
C SER A 394 -11.96 -5.23 28.41
N GLN A 395 -13.02 -4.58 28.90
CA GLN A 395 -14.06 -5.21 29.71
C GLN A 395 -15.17 -5.80 28.83
N ASP A 396 -15.92 -4.95 28.13
CA ASP A 396 -16.99 -5.35 27.22
C ASP A 396 -17.34 -4.27 26.20
N ALA A 397 -18.06 -4.67 25.15
CA ALA A 397 -18.37 -3.79 24.02
C ALA A 397 -19.34 -2.64 24.37
N GLU A 398 -20.22 -2.81 25.36
CA GLU A 398 -21.19 -1.78 25.76
C GLU A 398 -20.50 -0.70 26.59
N ALA A 399 -19.63 -1.09 27.54
CA ALA A 399 -18.77 -0.19 28.29
C ALA A 399 -17.85 0.60 27.35
N CYS A 400 -17.20 -0.10 26.42
CA CYS A 400 -16.36 0.52 25.38
C CYS A 400 -17.12 1.58 24.59
N SER A 401 -18.29 1.23 24.05
CA SER A 401 -19.10 2.14 23.24
C SER A 401 -19.56 3.36 24.04
N THR A 402 -19.94 3.18 25.31
CA THR A 402 -20.36 4.25 26.20
C THR A 402 -19.22 5.21 26.53
N CYS A 403 -18.02 4.67 26.83
CA CYS A 403 -16.84 5.49 27.06
C CYS A 403 -16.47 6.28 25.79
N ILE A 404 -16.40 5.63 24.63
CA ILE A 404 -16.03 6.28 23.36
C ILE A 404 -17.01 7.40 23.02
N ALA A 405 -18.33 7.16 23.18
CA ALA A 405 -19.34 8.19 22.94
C ALA A 405 -19.15 9.42 23.86
N THR A 406 -18.69 9.19 25.10
CA THR A 406 -18.40 10.27 26.06
C THR A 406 -17.09 10.98 25.71
N ALA A 407 -16.01 10.23 25.48
CA ALA A 407 -14.68 10.76 25.19
C ALA A 407 -14.65 11.55 23.87
N CYS A 408 -15.38 11.09 22.85
CA CYS A 408 -15.48 11.74 21.55
C CYS A 408 -16.64 12.73 21.43
N GLY A 409 -17.33 13.05 22.54
CA GLY A 409 -18.49 13.93 22.54
C GLY A 409 -18.21 15.32 21.96
N ALA A 410 -17.06 15.91 22.27
CA ALA A 410 -16.67 17.22 21.72
C ALA A 410 -16.43 17.17 20.20
N ALA A 411 -15.83 16.09 19.69
CA ALA A 411 -15.63 15.88 18.26
C ALA A 411 -16.98 15.66 17.54
N MET A 412 -17.90 14.94 18.18
CA MET A 412 -19.26 14.75 17.69
C MET A 412 -20.01 16.08 17.61
N GLU A 413 -20.02 16.88 18.68
CA GLU A 413 -20.66 18.22 18.69
C GLU A 413 -20.08 19.14 17.60
N ALA A 414 -18.75 19.15 17.43
CA ALA A 414 -18.09 19.91 16.39
C ALA A 414 -18.49 19.44 14.97
N CYS A 415 -18.67 18.13 14.78
CA CYS A 415 -19.16 17.55 13.53
C CYS A 415 -20.64 17.92 13.28
N GLU A 416 -21.52 17.87 14.28
CA GLU A 416 -22.95 18.17 14.08
C GLU A 416 -23.20 19.59 13.54
N VAL A 417 -22.38 20.55 13.95
CA VAL A 417 -22.51 21.96 13.53
C VAL A 417 -21.68 22.30 12.29
N ALA A 418 -20.81 21.40 11.82
CA ALA A 418 -19.96 21.63 10.66
C ALA A 418 -20.76 21.54 9.36
N THR A 419 -20.80 22.66 8.63
CA THR A 419 -21.49 22.82 7.35
C THR A 419 -20.53 22.90 6.19
N CYS A 420 -21.05 22.76 4.96
CA CYS A 420 -20.26 22.94 3.75
C CYS A 420 -19.94 24.40 3.42
N ASP A 421 -20.62 25.35 4.07
CA ASP A 421 -20.43 26.80 3.88
C ASP A 421 -19.42 27.41 4.86
#